data_AF-A0A061JAH5-F1
#
_entry.id   AF-A0A061JAH5-F1
#
_cell.length_a   1.000
_cell.length_b   1.000
_cell.length_c   1.000
_cell.angle_alpha   90.00
_cell.angle_beta   90.00
_cell.angle_gamma   90.00
#
_symmetry.space_group_name_H-M   'P 1'
#
loop_
_entity.id
_entity.type
_entity.pdbx_description
1 polymer ?
#
loop_
_entity_poly.entity_id
_entity_poly.type
_entity_poly.pdbx_seq_one_letter_code
_entity_poly.pdbx_strand_id
1 'polypeptide(L)'
;MLHRVGVLRLWRASRPLTAAVAGSAVSKGVTAAPLPAAPISPASLAILKYAYEVVDTPEKLDEAVQSLLRARSIALDIEAFCTTEEAKQLGRISLLQACSDAKPVVFLFDVLTLTAPVFVKSVQPLLQNRGIRKLLFDCRRDVEALSSQLGLKPEGVLDLQVFFTAIQWKLRSVNRRSGMTYVLKSVAGLTRQNGDSAVQAAMTLGNRPVWDVRPLPDHFLEYAADDVRHILLLSNYLVEQRNVPVDVIAVEHLTAQYVEHYAIGKPVTEEADATPAEVNVAWLERYIGPGGVCHFCGSKGHTEAECFKKKHGKAKCSFCGEIGHTARNCFKKHPQLLKCEKCGQLGHTSASCFRANPCSHCGGPHSSANCHKMLRQRTLFHETPPS
;
A
#
# COMPACT_ATOMS: atom_id res chain seq x y z
N MET A 1 -23.80 79.31 19.09
CA MET A 1 -25.01 78.45 19.03
C MET A 1 -24.86 77.51 17.84
N LEU A 2 -24.65 76.22 18.08
CA LEU A 2 -24.60 75.17 17.05
C LEU A 2 -25.25 73.93 17.66
N HIS A 3 -26.47 73.60 17.21
CA HIS A 3 -27.21 72.41 17.63
C HIS A 3 -26.82 71.20 16.80
N ARG A 4 -26.46 70.11 17.48
CA ARG A 4 -26.29 68.75 16.92
C ARG A 4 -27.60 67.98 17.10
N VAL A 5 -28.08 67.38 16.02
CA VAL A 5 -29.20 66.42 16.00
C VAL A 5 -28.64 65.01 16.14
N GLY A 6 -29.20 64.25 17.10
CA GLY A 6 -28.77 62.90 17.48
C GLY A 6 -29.38 61.80 16.63
N VAL A 7 -28.62 60.70 16.47
CA VAL A 7 -29.03 59.46 15.82
C VAL A 7 -29.24 58.39 16.88
N LEU A 8 -30.44 57.81 16.96
CA LEU A 8 -30.79 56.72 17.88
C LEU A 8 -30.08 55.41 17.48
N ARG A 9 -29.33 54.82 18.41
CA ARG A 9 -28.91 53.41 18.41
C ARG A 9 -29.89 52.59 19.26
N LEU A 10 -30.59 51.64 18.65
CA LEU A 10 -31.43 50.67 19.37
C LEU A 10 -30.54 49.55 19.96
N TRP A 11 -30.54 49.47 21.29
CA TRP A 11 -29.96 48.40 22.09
C TRP A 11 -30.92 47.20 22.16
N ARG A 12 -30.40 45.98 22.02
CA ARG A 12 -31.07 44.75 22.49
C ARG A 12 -30.21 44.05 23.54
N ALA A 13 -30.86 43.70 24.65
CA ALA A 13 -30.26 43.21 25.89
C ALA A 13 -29.84 41.73 25.82
N SER A 14 -28.70 41.44 26.44
CA SER A 14 -28.15 40.11 26.72
C SER A 14 -28.99 39.36 27.75
N ARG A 15 -29.30 38.08 27.51
CA ARG A 15 -29.89 37.17 28.50
C ARG A 15 -28.80 36.28 29.14
N PRO A 16 -28.87 35.98 30.44
CA PRO A 16 -27.91 35.10 31.11
C PRO A 16 -28.28 33.62 30.90
N LEU A 17 -27.26 32.79 30.67
CA LEU A 17 -27.37 31.33 30.64
C LEU A 17 -27.18 30.80 32.08
N THR A 18 -28.21 30.15 32.63
CA THR A 18 -28.14 29.40 33.88
C THR A 18 -27.68 27.97 33.59
N ALA A 19 -26.69 27.50 34.35
CA ALA A 19 -26.15 26.15 34.29
C ALA A 19 -27.10 25.15 34.97
N ALA A 20 -27.32 24.01 34.32
CA ALA A 20 -27.88 22.82 34.94
C ALA A 20 -26.86 21.68 34.82
N VAL A 21 -26.37 21.21 35.97
CA VAL A 21 -25.52 20.03 36.11
C VAL A 21 -26.42 18.81 36.12
N ALA A 22 -26.24 17.91 35.14
CA ALA A 22 -26.88 16.59 35.13
C ALA A 22 -25.83 15.51 34.82
N GLY A 23 -25.91 14.42 35.58
CA GLY A 23 -24.87 13.43 35.79
C GLY A 23 -24.35 12.72 34.54
N SER A 24 -23.03 12.49 34.56
CA SER A 24 -22.31 11.63 33.64
C SER A 24 -22.79 10.17 33.77
N ALA A 25 -23.58 9.73 32.80
CA ALA A 25 -23.77 8.31 32.54
C ALA A 25 -22.64 7.84 31.63
N VAL A 26 -21.73 7.04 32.20
CA VAL A 26 -20.65 6.35 31.49
C VAL A 26 -21.27 5.46 30.40
N SER A 27 -21.21 5.92 29.15
CA SER A 27 -21.52 5.07 28.01
C SER A 27 -20.40 4.05 27.86
N LYS A 28 -20.78 2.77 27.92
CA LYS A 28 -19.86 1.64 27.70
C LYS A 28 -19.19 1.81 26.34
N GLY A 29 -17.87 1.95 26.36
CA GLY A 29 -17.04 2.07 25.17
C GLY A 29 -17.33 0.95 24.19
N VAL A 30 -17.79 1.33 23.00
CA VAL A 30 -17.92 0.45 21.84
C VAL A 30 -16.53 -0.05 21.49
N THR A 31 -16.32 -1.35 21.61
CA THR A 31 -15.11 -2.04 21.21
C THR A 31 -14.94 -1.92 19.70
N ALA A 32 -14.04 -1.05 19.24
CA ALA A 32 -13.59 -1.06 17.85
C ALA A 32 -12.71 -2.31 17.63
N ALA A 33 -13.35 -3.38 17.16
CA ALA A 33 -12.70 -4.51 16.52
C ALA A 33 -11.88 -4.01 15.30
N PRO A 34 -10.92 -4.79 14.76
CA PRO A 34 -10.48 -4.56 13.39
C PRO A 34 -11.74 -4.45 12.53
N LEU A 35 -11.82 -3.43 11.66
CA LEU A 35 -13.01 -3.15 10.84
C LEU A 35 -13.71 -4.47 10.50
N PRO A 36 -14.89 -4.76 11.09
CA PRO A 36 -15.58 -6.00 10.75
C PRO A 36 -15.78 -5.93 9.25
N ALA A 37 -15.25 -6.91 8.51
CA ALA A 37 -15.46 -6.98 7.07
C ALA A 37 -16.96 -6.81 6.85
N ALA A 38 -17.38 -5.68 6.27
CA ALA A 38 -18.78 -5.49 6.01
C ALA A 38 -19.23 -6.67 5.15
N PRO A 39 -20.41 -7.27 5.40
CA PRO A 39 -20.89 -8.37 4.61
C PRO A 39 -20.86 -7.95 3.14
N ILE A 40 -20.15 -8.74 2.35
CA ILE A 40 -19.89 -8.45 0.96
C ILE A 40 -21.22 -8.31 0.25
N SER A 41 -21.52 -7.12 -0.29
CA SER A 41 -22.78 -6.93 -1.00
C SER A 41 -22.78 -7.83 -2.25
N PRO A 42 -23.92 -8.47 -2.61
CA PRO A 42 -24.01 -9.25 -3.85
C PRO A 42 -23.59 -8.43 -5.09
N ALA A 43 -23.86 -7.13 -5.09
CA ALA A 43 -23.42 -6.20 -6.14
C ALA A 43 -21.89 -6.09 -6.22
N SER A 44 -21.18 -6.00 -5.09
CA SER A 44 -19.72 -5.98 -5.08
C SER A 44 -19.11 -7.30 -5.56
N LEU A 45 -19.72 -8.46 -5.26
CA LEU A 45 -19.26 -9.75 -5.80
C LEU A 45 -19.51 -9.89 -7.30
N ALA A 46 -20.56 -9.26 -7.82
CA ALA A 46 -20.86 -9.31 -9.24
C ALA A 46 -19.74 -8.68 -10.09
N ILE A 47 -18.98 -7.73 -9.54
CA ILE A 47 -17.80 -7.13 -10.19
C ILE A 47 -16.79 -8.19 -10.61
N LEU A 48 -16.55 -9.20 -9.77
CA LEU A 48 -15.62 -10.29 -10.08
C LEU A 48 -16.08 -11.18 -11.24
N LYS A 49 -17.30 -10.99 -11.74
CA LYS A 49 -17.88 -11.74 -12.86
C LYS A 49 -18.09 -10.88 -14.10
N TYR A 50 -17.59 -9.64 -14.12
CA TYR A 50 -17.69 -8.80 -15.31
C TYR A 50 -16.98 -9.47 -16.47
N ALA A 51 -17.69 -9.68 -17.57
CA ALA A 51 -17.10 -10.19 -18.80
C ALA A 51 -16.04 -9.20 -19.31
N TYR A 52 -14.97 -9.71 -19.92
CA TYR A 52 -13.99 -8.85 -20.57
C TYR A 52 -14.22 -8.77 -22.09
N GLU A 53 -13.83 -7.65 -22.67
CA GLU A 53 -13.85 -7.39 -24.11
C GLU A 53 -12.47 -6.91 -24.55
N VAL A 54 -11.89 -7.57 -25.55
CA VAL A 54 -10.64 -7.13 -26.18
C VAL A 54 -10.94 -6.03 -27.17
N VAL A 55 -10.35 -4.86 -26.92
CA VAL A 55 -10.49 -3.64 -27.69
C VAL A 55 -9.24 -3.45 -28.55
N ASP A 56 -9.34 -3.89 -29.79
CA ASP A 56 -8.25 -3.99 -30.76
C ASP A 56 -8.53 -3.25 -32.09
N THR A 57 -9.69 -2.61 -32.22
CA THR A 57 -10.03 -1.75 -33.36
C THR A 57 -10.43 -0.35 -32.90
N PRO A 58 -10.27 0.69 -33.76
CA PRO A 58 -10.70 2.06 -33.45
C PRO A 58 -12.18 2.17 -33.07
N GLU A 59 -13.05 1.38 -33.69
CA GLU A 59 -14.50 1.42 -33.44
C GLU A 59 -14.82 0.92 -32.03
N LYS A 60 -14.25 -0.23 -31.63
CA LYS A 60 -14.38 -0.75 -30.26
C LYS A 60 -13.78 0.21 -29.24
N LEU A 61 -12.67 0.87 -29.58
CA LEU A 61 -12.00 1.85 -28.72
C LEU A 61 -12.93 3.02 -28.42
N ASP A 62 -13.55 3.59 -29.45
CA ASP A 62 -14.47 4.70 -29.27
C ASP A 62 -15.73 4.28 -28.48
N GLU A 63 -16.30 3.10 -28.74
CA GLU A 63 -17.42 2.57 -27.97
C GLU A 63 -17.09 2.35 -26.48
N ALA A 64 -15.93 1.75 -26.20
CA ALA A 64 -15.44 1.53 -24.84
C ALA A 64 -15.23 2.86 -24.11
N VAL A 65 -14.59 3.84 -24.74
CA VAL A 65 -14.37 5.17 -24.15
C VAL A 65 -15.71 5.88 -23.88
N GLN A 66 -16.67 5.84 -24.81
CA GLN A 66 -18.00 6.43 -24.60
C GLN A 66 -18.76 5.75 -23.45
N SER A 67 -18.57 4.45 -23.25
CA SER A 67 -19.11 3.73 -22.10
C SER A 67 -18.46 4.19 -20.79
N LEU A 68 -17.13 4.34 -20.77
CA LEU A 68 -16.37 4.75 -19.57
C LEU A 68 -16.62 6.21 -19.19
N LEU A 69 -16.88 7.10 -20.16
CA LEU A 69 -17.20 8.51 -19.93
C LEU A 69 -18.51 8.74 -19.14
N ARG A 70 -19.37 7.74 -19.04
CA ARG A 70 -20.62 7.78 -18.26
C ARG A 70 -20.44 7.37 -16.80
N ALA A 71 -19.26 6.89 -16.43
CA ALA A 71 -18.97 6.40 -15.10
C ALA A 71 -18.69 7.52 -14.10
N ARG A 72 -18.88 7.23 -12.81
CA ARG A 72 -18.36 8.10 -11.74
C ARG A 72 -16.92 7.74 -11.41
N SER A 73 -16.58 6.46 -11.54
CA SER A 73 -15.24 5.95 -11.31
C SER A 73 -14.88 4.82 -12.28
N ILE A 74 -13.62 4.81 -12.68
CA ILE A 74 -13.02 3.75 -13.50
C ILE A 74 -11.83 3.17 -12.74
N ALA A 75 -11.73 1.84 -12.67
CA ALA A 75 -10.53 1.15 -12.27
C ALA A 75 -9.60 1.01 -13.48
N LEU A 76 -8.30 1.23 -13.28
CA LEU A 76 -7.28 1.15 -14.30
C LEU A 76 -6.10 0.32 -13.80
N ASP A 77 -5.49 -0.39 -14.73
CA ASP A 77 -4.20 -1.06 -14.56
C ASP A 77 -3.44 -1.04 -15.90
N ILE A 78 -2.14 -1.34 -15.87
CA ILE A 78 -1.30 -1.38 -17.07
C ILE A 78 -0.41 -2.62 -17.04
N GLU A 79 -0.38 -3.34 -18.16
CA GLU A 79 0.61 -4.37 -18.40
C GLU A 79 1.58 -3.93 -19.49
N ALA A 80 2.86 -4.14 -19.21
CA ALA A 80 3.97 -3.79 -20.08
C ALA A 80 5.02 -4.90 -20.05
N PHE A 81 5.81 -5.02 -21.11
CA PHE A 81 6.94 -5.94 -21.09
C PHE A 81 8.05 -5.44 -20.15
N CYS A 82 8.79 -6.33 -19.50
CA CYS A 82 9.96 -5.97 -18.69
C CYS A 82 11.18 -5.75 -19.60
N THR A 83 11.82 -4.59 -19.52
CA THR A 83 12.99 -4.26 -20.35
C THR A 83 14.27 -4.95 -19.90
N THR A 84 14.46 -5.18 -18.59
CA THR A 84 15.49 -6.04 -17.95
C THR A 84 15.10 -6.35 -16.48
N GLU A 85 15.75 -7.31 -15.80
CA GLU A 85 15.57 -7.56 -14.35
C GLU A 85 15.95 -6.35 -13.47
N GLU A 86 16.76 -5.43 -14.00
CA GLU A 86 17.32 -4.27 -13.30
C GLU A 86 16.52 -2.98 -13.55
N ALA A 87 15.64 -2.98 -14.56
CA ALA A 87 14.85 -1.82 -14.92
C ALA A 87 13.73 -1.58 -13.88
N LYS A 88 13.72 -0.39 -13.29
CA LYS A 88 12.66 0.03 -12.37
C LYS A 88 11.41 0.51 -13.10
N GLN A 89 11.55 0.89 -14.36
CA GLN A 89 10.47 1.39 -15.20
C GLN A 89 9.78 0.25 -15.93
N LEU A 90 8.49 0.43 -16.20
CA LEU A 90 7.78 -0.42 -17.15
C LEU A 90 8.39 -0.24 -18.54
N GLY A 91 8.52 -1.35 -19.28
CA GLY A 91 8.80 -1.30 -20.71
C GLY A 91 7.61 -0.77 -21.49
N ARG A 92 7.59 -1.02 -22.81
CA ARG A 92 6.50 -0.50 -23.66
C ARG A 92 5.16 -1.01 -23.14
N ILE A 93 4.19 -0.10 -23.00
CA ILE A 93 2.81 -0.46 -22.66
C ILE A 93 2.26 -1.42 -23.72
N SER A 94 1.81 -2.58 -23.27
CA SER A 94 1.27 -3.65 -24.12
C SER A 94 -0.25 -3.69 -24.04
N LEU A 95 -0.79 -3.53 -22.82
CA LEU A 95 -2.22 -3.61 -22.53
C LEU A 95 -2.58 -2.57 -21.46
N LEU A 96 -3.75 -1.95 -21.60
CA LEU A 96 -4.36 -1.17 -20.54
C LEU A 96 -5.73 -1.75 -20.25
N GLN A 97 -6.05 -1.94 -18.97
CA GLN A 97 -7.32 -2.52 -18.54
C GLN A 97 -8.18 -1.44 -17.91
N ALA A 98 -9.48 -1.48 -18.17
CA ALA A 98 -10.42 -0.60 -17.48
C ALA A 98 -11.77 -1.27 -17.23
N CYS A 99 -12.33 -1.05 -16.05
CA CYS A 99 -13.75 -1.32 -15.80
C CYS A 99 -14.35 -0.21 -14.94
N SER A 100 -15.67 -0.07 -14.95
CA SER A 100 -16.35 1.04 -14.29
C SER A 100 -17.57 0.63 -13.49
N ASP A 101 -18.12 1.59 -12.75
CA ASP A 101 -19.38 1.45 -12.04
C ASP A 101 -20.62 1.63 -12.94
N ALA A 102 -20.44 1.96 -14.22
CA ALA A 102 -21.53 2.23 -15.16
C ALA A 102 -21.94 1.03 -16.03
N LYS A 103 -21.00 0.13 -16.36
CA LYS A 103 -21.26 -1.04 -17.22
C LYS A 103 -20.50 -2.26 -16.69
N PRO A 104 -21.14 -3.45 -16.59
CA PRO A 104 -20.51 -4.65 -16.05
C PRO A 104 -19.60 -5.36 -17.07
N VAL A 105 -18.65 -4.61 -17.64
CA VAL A 105 -17.69 -5.07 -18.65
C VAL A 105 -16.30 -4.55 -18.28
N VAL A 106 -15.29 -5.39 -18.46
CA VAL A 106 -13.88 -5.01 -18.46
C VAL A 106 -13.43 -4.78 -19.91
N PHE A 107 -12.85 -3.64 -20.19
CA PHE A 107 -12.23 -3.34 -21.48
C PHE A 107 -10.73 -3.59 -21.39
N LEU A 108 -10.20 -4.44 -22.26
CA LEU A 108 -8.78 -4.74 -22.40
C LEU A 108 -8.28 -4.09 -23.69
N PHE A 109 -7.69 -2.90 -23.56
CA PHE A 109 -7.20 -2.11 -24.68
C PHE A 109 -5.86 -2.63 -25.16
N ASP A 110 -5.84 -3.25 -26.34
CA ASP A 110 -4.61 -3.72 -26.98
C ASP A 110 -3.86 -2.53 -27.60
N VAL A 111 -3.03 -1.88 -26.79
CA VAL A 111 -2.29 -0.67 -27.19
C VAL A 111 -1.31 -0.96 -28.34
N LEU A 112 -0.81 -2.20 -28.45
CA LEU A 112 0.07 -2.59 -29.56
C LEU A 112 -0.67 -2.61 -30.88
N THR A 113 -1.85 -3.25 -30.90
CA THR A 113 -2.68 -3.35 -32.11
C THR A 113 -3.31 -2.01 -32.49
N LEU A 114 -3.81 -1.26 -31.50
CA LEU A 114 -4.39 0.07 -31.73
C LEU A 114 -3.35 1.11 -32.17
N THR A 115 -2.10 0.95 -31.74
CA THR A 115 -1.02 1.95 -31.79
C THR A 115 -1.22 3.11 -30.81
N ALA A 116 -0.11 3.65 -30.30
CA ALA A 116 -0.13 4.75 -29.35
C ALA A 116 -0.89 6.00 -29.84
N PRO A 117 -0.71 6.49 -31.08
CA PRO A 117 -1.42 7.70 -31.54
C PRO A 117 -2.95 7.55 -31.55
N VAL A 118 -3.47 6.40 -32.01
CA VAL A 118 -4.91 6.13 -32.04
C VAL A 118 -5.45 6.00 -30.62
N PHE A 119 -4.76 5.23 -29.77
CA PHE A 119 -5.13 5.04 -28.38
C PHE A 119 -5.20 6.37 -27.62
N VAL A 120 -4.14 7.18 -27.69
CA VAL A 120 -4.04 8.48 -27.02
C VAL A 120 -5.17 9.42 -27.44
N LYS A 121 -5.45 9.51 -28.74
CA LYS A 121 -6.49 10.39 -29.28
C LYS A 121 -7.86 10.13 -28.63
N SER A 122 -8.25 8.87 -28.46
CA SER A 122 -9.56 8.53 -27.88
C SER A 122 -9.55 8.51 -26.35
N VAL A 123 -8.46 8.08 -25.70
CA VAL A 123 -8.41 7.90 -24.24
C VAL A 123 -8.03 9.16 -23.46
N GLN A 124 -7.33 10.11 -24.07
CA GLN A 124 -6.90 11.34 -23.40
C GLN A 124 -8.05 12.11 -22.70
N PRO A 125 -9.21 12.37 -23.36
CA PRO A 125 -10.32 13.06 -22.71
C PRO A 125 -10.87 12.34 -21.48
N LEU A 126 -10.85 10.99 -21.48
CA LEU A 126 -11.28 10.18 -20.35
C LEU A 126 -10.31 10.30 -19.16
N LEU A 127 -9.00 10.15 -19.40
CA LEU A 127 -7.99 10.20 -18.33
C LEU A 127 -7.84 11.60 -17.73
N GLN A 128 -8.00 12.66 -18.53
CA GLN A 128 -7.91 14.05 -18.06
C GLN A 128 -9.21 14.58 -17.45
N ASN A 129 -10.32 13.84 -17.54
CA ASN A 129 -11.59 14.27 -16.95
C ASN A 129 -11.61 14.10 -15.42
N ARG A 130 -11.40 15.19 -14.67
CA ARG A 130 -11.48 15.21 -13.19
C ARG A 130 -12.83 14.78 -12.62
N GLY A 131 -13.92 14.86 -13.40
CA GLY A 131 -15.25 14.43 -12.98
C GLY A 131 -15.38 12.91 -12.85
N ILE A 132 -14.44 12.15 -13.42
CA ILE A 132 -14.38 10.69 -13.35
C ILE A 132 -13.17 10.30 -12.50
N ARG A 133 -13.40 9.62 -11.38
CA ARG A 133 -12.31 9.16 -10.52
C ARG A 133 -11.57 7.98 -11.16
N LYS A 134 -10.25 8.07 -11.28
CA LYS A 134 -9.39 6.96 -11.72
C LYS A 134 -8.88 6.21 -10.50
N LEU A 135 -9.33 4.99 -10.32
CA LEU A 135 -8.92 4.09 -9.24
C LEU A 135 -7.74 3.27 -9.74
N LEU A 136 -6.62 3.33 -9.03
CA LEU A 136 -5.43 2.51 -9.30
C LEU A 136 -4.98 1.83 -8.00
N PHE A 137 -4.09 0.85 -8.11
CA PHE A 137 -3.44 0.23 -6.96
C PHE A 137 -1.93 0.26 -7.17
N ASP A 138 -1.25 1.16 -6.46
CA ASP A 138 0.16 1.52 -6.73
C ASP A 138 0.39 2.22 -8.07
N CYS A 139 -0.16 3.43 -8.20
CA CYS A 139 -0.19 4.16 -9.48
C CYS A 139 1.17 4.63 -10.01
N ARG A 140 2.26 4.46 -9.25
CA ARG A 140 3.56 5.09 -9.52
C ARG A 140 4.08 4.74 -10.93
N ARG A 141 4.13 3.45 -11.24
CA ARG A 141 4.68 2.97 -12.51
C ARG A 141 3.72 3.12 -13.67
N ASP A 142 2.43 2.95 -13.43
CA ASP A 142 1.40 3.17 -14.45
C ASP A 142 1.39 4.62 -14.91
N VAL A 143 1.44 5.56 -13.97
CA VAL A 143 1.48 6.99 -14.26
C VAL A 143 2.78 7.38 -14.98
N GLU A 144 3.92 6.85 -14.55
CA GLU A 144 5.19 7.06 -15.24
C GLU A 144 5.15 6.54 -16.69
N ALA A 145 4.59 5.35 -16.91
CA ALA A 145 4.48 4.75 -18.24
C ALA A 145 3.53 5.56 -19.14
N LEU A 146 2.34 5.92 -18.64
CA LEU A 146 1.39 6.78 -19.34
C LEU A 146 2.05 8.11 -19.75
N SER A 147 2.79 8.73 -18.85
CA SER A 147 3.38 10.03 -19.06
C SER A 147 4.58 9.98 -20.01
N SER A 148 5.53 9.09 -19.76
CA SER A 148 6.79 9.02 -20.51
C SER A 148 6.65 8.39 -21.89
N GLN A 149 5.69 7.48 -22.09
CA GLN A 149 5.53 6.74 -23.35
C GLN A 149 4.38 7.27 -24.20
N LEU A 150 3.31 7.78 -23.58
CA LEU A 150 2.09 8.20 -24.27
C LEU A 150 1.77 9.68 -24.10
N GLY A 151 2.55 10.43 -23.30
CA GLY A 151 2.27 11.84 -23.03
C GLY A 151 0.97 12.07 -22.23
N LEU A 152 0.45 11.03 -21.57
CA LEU A 152 -0.81 11.06 -20.85
C LEU A 152 -0.57 11.31 -19.36
N LYS A 153 -1.26 12.31 -18.81
CA LYS A 153 -1.31 12.58 -17.37
C LYS A 153 -2.74 12.42 -16.87
N PRO A 154 -3.06 11.35 -16.12
CA PRO A 154 -4.40 11.16 -15.58
C PRO A 154 -4.69 12.17 -14.46
N GLU A 155 -5.91 12.69 -14.38
CA GLU A 155 -6.34 13.67 -13.37
C GLU A 155 -7.44 13.11 -12.47
N GLY A 156 -7.45 13.39 -11.17
CA GLY A 156 -8.47 12.78 -10.28
C GLY A 156 -8.20 11.30 -10.02
N VAL A 157 -6.93 10.95 -9.83
CA VAL A 157 -6.47 9.61 -9.45
C VAL A 157 -6.63 9.40 -7.95
N LEU A 158 -7.12 8.22 -7.58
CA LEU A 158 -7.13 7.72 -6.21
C LEU A 158 -6.42 6.37 -6.16
N ASP A 159 -5.30 6.32 -5.45
CA ASP A 159 -4.52 5.10 -5.26
C ASP A 159 -5.03 4.34 -4.01
N LEU A 160 -5.60 3.16 -4.23
CA LEU A 160 -6.18 2.33 -3.17
C LEU A 160 -5.13 1.67 -2.27
N GLN A 161 -3.90 1.49 -2.75
CA GLN A 161 -2.79 1.01 -1.91
C GLN A 161 -2.34 2.10 -0.95
N VAL A 162 -2.24 3.34 -1.43
CA VAL A 162 -1.98 4.53 -0.59
C VAL A 162 -3.13 4.75 0.37
N PHE A 163 -4.38 4.60 -0.07
CA PHE A 163 -5.56 4.69 0.79
C PHE A 163 -5.48 3.70 1.95
N PHE A 164 -5.26 2.42 1.66
CA PHE A 164 -5.14 1.40 2.70
C PHE A 164 -3.97 1.71 3.65
N THR A 165 -2.85 2.18 3.11
CA THR A 165 -1.69 2.60 3.92
C THR A 165 -2.03 3.78 4.83
N ALA A 166 -2.82 4.77 4.35
CA ALA A 166 -3.29 5.88 5.16
C ALA A 166 -4.18 5.42 6.33
N ILE A 167 -5.01 4.38 6.12
CA ILE A 167 -5.77 3.75 7.20
C ILE A 167 -4.83 3.10 8.22
N GLN A 168 -3.83 2.35 7.77
CA GLN A 168 -2.83 1.74 8.67
C GLN A 168 -2.03 2.81 9.43
N TRP A 169 -1.70 3.91 8.78
CA TRP A 169 -1.05 5.06 9.38
C TRP A 169 -1.90 5.67 10.50
N LYS A 170 -3.18 5.95 10.22
CA LYS A 170 -4.10 6.51 11.22
C LYS A 170 -4.42 5.59 12.38
N LEU A 171 -4.40 4.28 12.18
CA LEU A 171 -4.69 3.31 13.25
C LEU A 171 -3.44 2.94 14.06
N ARG A 172 -2.28 2.83 13.41
CA ARG A 172 -1.10 2.14 13.95
C ARG A 172 0.21 2.91 13.74
N SER A 173 0.22 4.06 13.06
CA SER A 173 1.45 4.72 12.57
C SER A 173 2.33 3.78 11.73
N VAL A 174 1.71 2.91 10.93
CA VAL A 174 2.40 2.03 9.98
C VAL A 174 2.27 2.63 8.59
N ASN A 175 3.39 2.93 7.96
CA ASN A 175 3.49 3.50 6.61
C ASN A 175 3.86 2.47 5.53
N ARG A 176 3.81 1.17 5.86
CA ARG A 176 4.17 0.09 4.93
C ARG A 176 3.05 -0.17 3.92
N ARG A 177 3.43 -0.22 2.65
CA ARG A 177 2.57 -0.62 1.53
C ARG A 177 2.20 -2.09 1.64
N SER A 178 0.95 -2.39 1.32
CA SER A 178 0.42 -3.76 1.35
C SER A 178 0.04 -4.20 -0.05
N GLY A 179 0.43 -5.42 -0.44
CA GLY A 179 0.05 -5.98 -1.73
C GLY A 179 -1.46 -6.27 -1.84
N MET A 180 -1.97 -6.28 -3.06
CA MET A 180 -3.39 -6.47 -3.41
C MET A 180 -4.03 -7.65 -2.66
N THR A 181 -3.40 -8.84 -2.68
CA THR A 181 -3.89 -10.05 -2.00
C THR A 181 -4.10 -9.85 -0.50
N TYR A 182 -3.16 -9.16 0.17
CA TYR A 182 -3.31 -8.87 1.60
C TYR A 182 -4.45 -7.89 1.85
N VAL A 183 -4.57 -6.85 1.02
CA VAL A 183 -5.62 -5.83 1.16
C VAL A 183 -6.99 -6.46 0.95
N LEU A 184 -7.20 -7.22 -0.13
CA LEU A 184 -8.44 -7.97 -0.41
C LEU A 184 -8.85 -8.86 0.76
N LYS A 185 -7.89 -9.63 1.31
CA LYS A 185 -8.17 -10.47 2.47
C LYS A 185 -8.54 -9.65 3.70
N SER A 186 -7.85 -8.53 3.91
CA SER A 186 -8.03 -7.69 5.10
C SER A 186 -9.35 -6.92 5.09
N VAL A 187 -9.79 -6.44 3.92
CA VAL A 187 -10.96 -5.56 3.83
C VAL A 187 -12.22 -6.27 3.33
N ALA A 188 -12.05 -7.25 2.43
CA ALA A 188 -13.16 -7.96 1.80
C ALA A 188 -13.23 -9.44 2.21
N GLY A 189 -12.26 -9.97 2.97
CA GLY A 189 -12.20 -11.40 3.31
C GLY A 189 -11.94 -12.32 2.13
N LEU A 190 -11.54 -11.77 0.97
CA LEU A 190 -11.32 -12.50 -0.27
C LEU A 190 -9.87 -12.94 -0.40
N THR A 191 -9.67 -14.14 -0.97
CA THR A 191 -8.35 -14.64 -1.34
C THR A 191 -8.33 -14.81 -2.86
N ARG A 192 -7.34 -14.22 -3.54
CA ARG A 192 -7.13 -14.45 -4.97
C ARG A 192 -6.84 -15.94 -5.19
N GLN A 193 -7.47 -16.54 -6.19
CA GLN A 193 -7.21 -17.94 -6.52
C GLN A 193 -5.81 -18.09 -7.12
N ASN A 194 -5.14 -19.21 -6.85
CA ASN A 194 -3.77 -19.51 -7.31
C ASN A 194 -3.64 -19.74 -8.85
N GLY A 195 -4.60 -19.27 -9.66
CA GLY A 195 -4.51 -19.25 -11.12
C GLY A 195 -3.30 -18.46 -11.63
N ASP A 196 -2.79 -17.57 -10.77
CA ASP A 196 -1.60 -16.75 -11.00
C ASP A 196 -0.30 -17.55 -11.14
N SER A 197 -0.23 -18.85 -10.81
CA SER A 197 1.04 -19.59 -10.83
C SER A 197 1.70 -19.65 -12.21
N ALA A 198 0.92 -19.76 -13.29
CA ALA A 198 1.44 -19.77 -14.66
C ALA A 198 1.88 -18.37 -15.13
N VAL A 199 1.13 -17.33 -14.76
CA VAL A 199 1.46 -15.93 -15.05
C VAL A 199 2.67 -15.49 -14.23
N GLN A 200 2.69 -15.76 -12.93
CA GLN A 200 3.84 -15.56 -12.04
C GLN A 200 5.06 -16.34 -12.52
N ALA A 201 4.92 -17.59 -12.95
CA ALA A 201 6.02 -18.34 -13.54
C ALA A 201 6.51 -17.71 -14.85
N ALA A 202 5.61 -17.25 -15.72
CA ALA A 202 5.96 -16.57 -16.96
C ALA A 202 6.67 -15.22 -16.72
N MET A 203 6.23 -14.46 -15.71
CA MET A 203 6.85 -13.21 -15.26
C MET A 203 8.24 -13.48 -14.61
N THR A 204 8.36 -14.54 -13.81
CA THR A 204 9.60 -14.89 -13.08
C THR A 204 10.67 -15.51 -14.00
N LEU A 205 10.28 -16.18 -15.09
CA LEU A 205 11.21 -16.78 -16.05
C LEU A 205 11.79 -15.78 -17.08
N GLY A 206 11.44 -14.50 -16.95
CA GLY A 206 12.37 -13.38 -17.15
C GLY A 206 13.02 -13.18 -18.52
N ASN A 207 12.48 -13.70 -19.63
CA ASN A 207 13.15 -13.55 -20.93
C ASN A 207 12.25 -13.39 -22.15
N ARG A 208 10.95 -13.12 -21.98
CA ARG A 208 10.01 -13.01 -23.12
C ARG A 208 9.05 -11.83 -22.93
N PRO A 209 8.68 -11.11 -24.01
CA PRO A 209 7.64 -10.10 -23.95
C PRO A 209 6.27 -10.81 -23.91
N VAL A 210 5.96 -11.44 -22.78
CA VAL A 210 4.78 -12.30 -22.61
C VAL A 210 3.50 -11.53 -22.90
N TRP A 211 3.45 -10.27 -22.49
CA TRP A 211 2.36 -9.33 -22.75
C TRP A 211 2.30 -8.80 -24.19
N ASP A 212 3.32 -9.04 -25.03
CA ASP A 212 3.32 -8.64 -26.44
C ASP A 212 2.91 -9.79 -27.37
N VAL A 213 2.74 -11.01 -26.85
CA VAL A 213 2.28 -12.16 -27.65
C VAL A 213 0.86 -11.90 -28.14
N ARG A 214 0.62 -12.15 -29.44
CA ARG A 214 -0.69 -12.02 -30.08
C ARG A 214 -1.06 -13.27 -30.90
N PRO A 215 -2.32 -13.78 -30.79
CA PRO A 215 -3.33 -13.36 -29.83
C PRO A 215 -2.87 -13.62 -28.39
N LEU A 216 -3.23 -12.73 -27.47
CA LEU A 216 -2.86 -12.90 -26.07
C LEU A 216 -3.63 -14.11 -25.49
N PRO A 217 -2.98 -15.06 -24.80
CA PRO A 217 -3.70 -16.24 -24.32
C PRO A 217 -4.79 -15.89 -23.30
N ASP A 218 -5.90 -16.65 -23.30
CA ASP A 218 -7.08 -16.37 -22.47
C ASP A 218 -6.78 -16.22 -20.98
N HIS A 219 -5.83 -16.98 -20.44
CA HIS A 219 -5.44 -16.89 -19.03
C HIS A 219 -4.70 -15.59 -18.68
N PHE A 220 -4.01 -14.96 -19.64
CA PHE A 220 -3.44 -13.61 -19.46
C PHE A 220 -4.52 -12.53 -19.56
N LEU A 221 -5.49 -12.70 -20.47
CA LEU A 221 -6.64 -11.80 -20.57
C LEU A 221 -7.49 -11.82 -19.29
N GLU A 222 -7.76 -13.01 -18.75
CA GLU A 222 -8.53 -13.15 -17.51
C GLU A 222 -7.77 -12.61 -16.30
N TYR A 223 -6.45 -12.83 -16.22
CA TYR A 223 -5.60 -12.23 -15.19
C TYR A 223 -5.67 -10.69 -15.24
N ALA A 224 -5.45 -10.11 -16.43
CA ALA A 224 -5.51 -8.68 -16.65
C ALA A 224 -6.90 -8.11 -16.29
N ALA A 225 -7.96 -8.83 -16.63
CA ALA A 225 -9.32 -8.42 -16.28
C ALA A 225 -9.54 -8.47 -14.76
N ASP A 226 -9.03 -9.49 -14.08
CA ASP A 226 -9.13 -9.63 -12.64
C ASP A 226 -8.50 -8.46 -11.88
N ASP A 227 -7.36 -7.92 -12.33
CA ASP A 227 -6.70 -6.83 -11.60
C ASP A 227 -7.61 -5.60 -11.46
N VAL A 228 -8.26 -5.15 -12.54
CA VAL A 228 -9.20 -4.03 -12.45
C VAL A 228 -10.53 -4.38 -11.79
N ARG A 229 -11.00 -5.64 -11.88
CA ARG A 229 -12.18 -6.10 -11.10
C ARG A 229 -11.91 -6.00 -9.60
N HIS A 230 -10.72 -6.40 -9.15
CA HIS A 230 -10.32 -6.30 -7.74
C HIS A 230 -10.14 -4.85 -7.30
N ILE A 231 -9.56 -3.98 -8.13
CA ILE A 231 -9.44 -2.53 -7.84
C ILE A 231 -10.84 -1.91 -7.66
N LEU A 232 -11.75 -2.15 -8.61
CA LEU A 232 -13.10 -1.61 -8.53
C LEU A 232 -13.84 -2.14 -7.29
N LEU A 233 -13.74 -3.45 -7.01
CA LEU A 233 -14.32 -4.05 -5.80
C LEU A 233 -13.77 -3.40 -4.53
N LEU A 234 -12.45 -3.21 -4.42
CA LEU A 234 -11.83 -2.60 -3.25
C LEU A 234 -12.32 -1.18 -3.00
N SER A 235 -12.62 -0.43 -4.06
CA SER A 235 -13.17 0.93 -3.91
C SER A 235 -14.50 0.95 -3.17
N ASN A 236 -15.38 -0.05 -3.36
CA ASN A 236 -16.62 -0.17 -2.60
C ASN A 236 -16.37 -0.40 -1.09
N TYR A 237 -15.22 -0.95 -0.70
CA TYR A 237 -14.86 -1.15 0.71
C TYR A 237 -14.13 0.05 1.32
N LEU A 238 -13.24 0.67 0.54
CA LEU A 238 -12.38 1.73 1.05
C LEU A 238 -13.01 3.12 0.93
N VAL A 239 -13.73 3.37 -0.15
CA VAL A 239 -14.30 4.68 -0.49
C VAL A 239 -15.76 4.78 -0.06
N GLU A 240 -16.58 3.76 -0.34
CA GLU A 240 -18.02 3.83 -0.08
C GLU A 240 -18.39 3.51 1.38
N GLN A 241 -17.51 2.86 2.15
CA GLN A 241 -17.77 2.58 3.57
C GLN A 241 -17.44 3.78 4.47
N ARG A 242 -18.47 4.27 5.17
CA ARG A 242 -18.41 5.50 5.98
C ARG A 242 -17.62 5.40 7.29
N ASN A 243 -16.96 4.27 7.59
CA ASN A 243 -16.34 4.03 8.90
C ASN A 243 -14.81 3.90 8.87
N VAL A 244 -14.15 4.34 7.79
CA VAL A 244 -12.69 4.40 7.72
C VAL A 244 -12.17 5.69 8.38
N PRO A 245 -11.03 5.66 9.11
CA PRO A 245 -10.52 6.80 9.88
C PRO A 245 -9.76 7.82 9.02
N VAL A 246 -10.05 7.88 7.72
CA VAL A 246 -9.32 8.69 6.73
C VAL A 246 -10.32 9.34 5.79
N ASP A 247 -10.12 10.62 5.49
CA ASP A 247 -10.89 11.34 4.48
C ASP A 247 -10.38 11.00 3.07
N VAL A 248 -11.31 10.63 2.17
CA VAL A 248 -11.04 10.34 0.76
C VAL A 248 -10.30 11.51 0.10
N ILE A 249 -10.73 12.74 0.34
CA ILE A 249 -10.16 13.94 -0.30
C ILE A 249 -8.68 14.13 0.10
N ALA A 250 -8.35 13.83 1.36
CA ALA A 250 -6.97 13.86 1.84
C ALA A 250 -6.08 12.82 1.12
N VAL A 251 -6.61 11.62 0.86
CA VAL A 251 -5.91 10.58 0.09
C VAL A 251 -5.78 10.97 -1.38
N GLU A 252 -6.79 11.60 -1.97
CA GLU A 252 -6.72 12.12 -3.34
C GLU A 252 -5.63 13.19 -3.47
N HIS A 253 -5.51 14.10 -2.50
CA HIS A 253 -4.43 15.09 -2.49
C HIS A 253 -3.04 14.46 -2.34
N LEU A 254 -2.90 13.45 -1.50
CA LEU A 254 -1.66 12.68 -1.38
C LEU A 254 -1.34 11.93 -2.69
N THR A 255 -2.33 11.28 -3.28
CA THR A 255 -2.20 10.57 -4.57
C THR A 255 -1.81 11.53 -5.68
N ALA A 256 -2.36 12.74 -5.70
CA ALA A 256 -2.00 13.77 -6.66
C ALA A 256 -0.51 14.17 -6.59
N GLN A 257 0.13 14.05 -5.42
CA GLN A 257 1.59 14.27 -5.33
C GLN A 257 2.38 13.17 -6.02
N TYR A 258 1.94 11.91 -5.90
CA TYR A 258 2.52 10.83 -6.68
C TYR A 258 2.29 11.05 -8.18
N VAL A 259 1.08 11.44 -8.58
CA VAL A 259 0.83 11.75 -10.00
C VAL A 259 1.75 12.87 -10.50
N GLU A 260 1.91 13.96 -9.75
CA GLU A 260 2.78 15.06 -10.16
C GLU A 260 4.25 14.63 -10.26
N HIS A 261 4.69 13.77 -9.34
CA HIS A 261 6.06 13.28 -9.28
C HIS A 261 6.40 12.31 -10.43
N TYR A 262 5.47 11.42 -10.78
CA TYR A 262 5.69 10.38 -11.79
C TYR A 262 5.24 10.80 -13.21
N ALA A 263 4.35 11.79 -13.36
CA ALA A 263 3.85 12.26 -14.65
C ALA A 263 4.65 13.42 -15.26
N ILE A 264 5.97 13.28 -15.37
CA ILE A 264 6.88 14.35 -15.81
C ILE A 264 7.28 14.29 -17.30
N GLY A 265 6.64 13.40 -18.08
CA GLY A 265 6.91 13.22 -19.52
C GLY A 265 8.21 12.48 -19.85
N LYS A 266 8.91 11.96 -18.84
CA LYS A 266 10.16 11.20 -18.97
C LYS A 266 10.30 10.22 -17.80
N PRO A 267 11.18 9.20 -17.92
CA PRO A 267 11.48 8.31 -16.81
C PRO A 267 11.94 9.07 -15.56
N VAL A 268 11.39 8.67 -14.41
CA VAL A 268 11.74 9.18 -13.09
C VAL A 268 13.07 8.57 -12.65
N THR A 269 13.98 9.43 -12.21
CA THR A 269 15.31 9.04 -11.70
C THR A 269 15.38 9.06 -10.17
N GLU A 270 14.52 9.83 -9.53
CA GLU A 270 14.47 9.98 -8.07
C GLU A 270 13.10 9.54 -7.57
N GLU A 271 13.05 8.56 -6.65
CA GLU A 271 11.78 8.05 -6.12
C GLU A 271 11.16 9.02 -5.11
N ALA A 272 9.83 9.11 -5.09
CA ALA A 272 9.10 9.91 -4.10
C ALA A 272 9.25 9.34 -2.66
N ASP A 273 9.42 8.02 -2.57
CA ASP A 273 9.61 7.29 -1.32
C ASP A 273 11.05 6.80 -1.20
N ALA A 274 11.64 6.94 -0.01
CA ALA A 274 13.01 6.47 0.25
C ALA A 274 13.16 4.95 0.10
N THR A 275 12.09 4.19 0.37
CA THR A 275 12.05 2.74 0.14
C THR A 275 10.77 2.38 -0.63
N PRO A 276 10.83 1.44 -1.60
CA PRO A 276 9.66 1.08 -2.41
C PRO A 276 8.49 0.51 -1.60
N ALA A 277 8.77 -0.07 -0.43
CA ALA A 277 7.82 -0.75 0.43
C ALA A 277 7.09 0.19 1.40
N GLU A 278 7.45 1.47 1.46
CA GLU A 278 6.92 2.41 2.42
C GLU A 278 6.41 3.68 1.71
N VAL A 279 5.40 4.31 2.30
CA VAL A 279 4.93 5.64 1.92
C VAL A 279 5.71 6.67 2.73
N ASN A 280 6.11 7.76 2.08
CA ASN A 280 6.81 8.88 2.69
C ASN A 280 6.05 9.41 3.93
N VAL A 281 6.70 9.34 5.10
CA VAL A 281 6.10 9.74 6.38
C VAL A 281 5.77 11.22 6.41
N ALA A 282 6.62 12.08 5.84
CA ALA A 282 6.37 13.52 5.81
C ALA A 282 5.13 13.85 4.95
N TRP A 283 4.90 13.08 3.89
CA TRP A 283 3.69 13.22 3.07
C TRP A 283 2.46 12.71 3.82
N LEU A 284 2.54 11.55 4.49
CA LEU A 284 1.45 11.08 5.35
C LEU A 284 1.10 12.10 6.44
N GLU A 285 2.09 12.64 7.14
CA GLU A 285 1.85 13.66 8.18
C GLU A 285 1.25 14.94 7.60
N ARG A 286 1.70 15.37 6.42
CA ARG A 286 1.19 16.58 5.76
C ARG A 286 -0.26 16.44 5.29
N TYR A 287 -0.58 15.37 4.58
CA TYR A 287 -1.88 15.22 3.91
C TYR A 287 -2.90 14.47 4.76
N ILE A 288 -2.46 13.43 5.48
CA ILE A 288 -3.33 12.58 6.30
C ILE A 288 -3.35 13.06 7.76
N GLY A 289 -2.28 13.71 8.23
CA GLY A 289 -2.11 14.16 9.63
C GLY A 289 -1.35 13.13 10.47
N PRO A 290 -1.25 13.33 11.81
CA PRO A 290 -0.46 12.47 12.67
C PRO A 290 -0.96 11.03 12.66
N GLY A 291 -0.02 10.10 12.77
CA GLY A 291 -0.28 8.67 12.84
C GLY A 291 -0.90 8.27 14.18
N GLY A 292 -1.65 7.16 14.18
CA GLY A 292 -2.30 6.62 15.37
C GLY A 292 -1.36 5.97 16.36
N VAL A 293 -1.74 6.03 17.63
CA VAL A 293 -1.10 5.29 18.72
C VAL A 293 -2.13 4.42 19.43
N CYS A 294 -1.68 3.35 20.07
CA CYS A 294 -2.55 2.55 20.92
C CYS A 294 -3.11 3.41 22.07
N HIS A 295 -4.44 3.54 22.17
CA HIS A 295 -5.08 4.37 23.20
C HIS A 295 -4.86 3.86 24.64
N PHE A 296 -4.50 2.59 24.83
CA PHE A 296 -4.17 2.03 26.14
C PHE A 296 -2.72 2.28 26.59
N CYS A 297 -1.72 2.03 25.74
CA CYS A 297 -0.30 2.10 26.12
C CYS A 297 0.50 3.25 25.48
N GLY A 298 -0.12 4.03 24.60
CA GLY A 298 0.50 5.15 23.88
C GLY A 298 1.53 4.76 22.83
N SER A 299 1.80 3.46 22.61
CA SER A 299 2.82 3.01 21.66
C SER A 299 2.25 2.86 20.23
N LYS A 300 3.11 3.04 19.23
CA LYS A 300 2.81 2.83 17.81
C LYS A 300 2.81 1.33 17.43
N GLY A 301 2.40 1.03 16.21
CA GLY A 301 2.47 -0.29 15.57
C GLY A 301 1.28 -1.22 15.81
N HIS A 302 0.34 -0.84 16.68
CA HIS A 302 -0.83 -1.65 17.01
C HIS A 302 -1.98 -0.79 17.51
N THR A 303 -3.20 -1.31 17.38
CA THR A 303 -4.41 -0.72 17.95
C THR A 303 -4.58 -1.14 19.41
N GLU A 304 -5.45 -0.46 20.16
CA GLU A 304 -5.80 -0.88 21.53
C GLU A 304 -6.35 -2.32 21.58
N ALA A 305 -7.13 -2.74 20.59
CA ALA A 305 -7.67 -4.09 20.47
C ALA A 305 -6.58 -5.15 20.25
N GLU A 306 -5.41 -4.76 19.75
CA GLU A 306 -4.24 -5.61 19.54
C GLU A 306 -3.21 -5.47 20.68
N CYS A 307 -3.45 -4.57 21.63
CA CYS A 307 -2.49 -4.23 22.65
C CYS A 307 -2.16 -5.42 23.55
N PHE A 308 -0.92 -5.91 23.44
CA PHE A 308 -0.43 -7.00 24.26
C PHE A 308 -0.50 -6.65 25.75
N LYS A 309 -0.15 -5.42 26.15
CA LYS A 309 -0.24 -4.96 27.55
C LYS A 309 -1.68 -5.00 28.07
N LYS A 310 -2.68 -4.72 27.22
CA LYS A 310 -4.09 -4.81 27.60
C LYS A 310 -4.56 -6.26 27.74
N LYS A 311 -4.21 -7.14 26.80
CA LYS A 311 -4.63 -8.56 26.79
C LYS A 311 -3.88 -9.43 27.80
N HIS A 312 -2.61 -9.15 28.02
CA HIS A 312 -1.67 -10.00 28.73
C HIS A 312 -0.83 -9.24 29.76
N GLY A 313 -1.22 -8.02 30.15
CA GLY A 313 -0.48 -7.23 31.15
C GLY A 313 -0.33 -7.92 32.51
N LYS A 314 -1.23 -8.87 32.82
CA LYS A 314 -1.15 -9.74 34.01
C LYS A 314 -0.56 -11.13 33.73
N ALA A 315 -0.28 -11.46 32.47
CA ALA A 315 0.25 -12.76 32.10
C ALA A 315 1.73 -12.83 32.49
N LYS A 316 2.04 -13.70 33.46
CA LYS A 316 3.41 -14.08 33.80
C LYS A 316 3.91 -15.06 32.74
N CYS A 317 5.12 -14.84 32.25
CA CYS A 317 5.81 -15.79 31.40
C CYS A 317 5.97 -17.11 32.17
N SER A 318 5.46 -18.22 31.61
CA SER A 318 5.53 -19.54 32.25
C SER A 318 6.95 -20.11 32.38
N PHE A 319 7.95 -19.47 31.74
CA PHE A 319 9.35 -19.86 31.86
C PHE A 319 10.12 -19.02 32.88
N CYS A 320 10.07 -17.68 32.78
CA CYS A 320 10.90 -16.81 33.63
C CYS A 320 10.15 -16.06 34.73
N GLY A 321 8.82 -16.20 34.82
CA GLY A 321 7.99 -15.55 35.85
C GLY A 321 7.73 -14.05 35.66
N GLU A 322 8.48 -13.39 34.78
CA GLU A 322 8.32 -11.97 34.46
C GLU A 322 7.00 -11.69 33.71
N ILE A 323 6.42 -10.52 33.94
CA ILE A 323 5.18 -10.09 33.26
C ILE A 323 5.46 -9.38 31.94
N GLY A 324 4.47 -9.35 31.04
CA GLY A 324 4.55 -8.56 29.80
C GLY A 324 5.13 -9.28 28.58
N HIS A 325 5.36 -10.60 28.65
CA HIS A 325 5.64 -11.46 27.49
C HIS A 325 5.21 -12.92 27.76
N THR A 326 5.07 -13.73 26.71
CA THR A 326 4.79 -15.17 26.84
C THR A 326 6.06 -16.00 26.76
N ALA A 327 6.04 -17.27 27.17
CA ALA A 327 7.21 -18.15 27.08
C ALA A 327 7.78 -18.29 25.65
N ARG A 328 6.94 -18.16 24.61
CA ARG A 328 7.34 -18.17 23.20
C ARG A 328 8.23 -16.98 22.81
N ASN A 329 8.02 -15.83 23.45
CA ASN A 329 8.77 -14.59 23.19
C ASN A 329 9.69 -14.23 24.37
N CYS A 330 9.98 -15.19 25.24
CA CYS A 330 10.83 -14.98 26.41
C CYS A 330 12.30 -14.97 25.98
N PHE A 331 12.96 -13.82 26.06
CA PHE A 331 14.38 -13.69 25.73
C PHE A 331 15.29 -14.55 26.63
N LYS A 332 14.85 -14.90 27.85
CA LYS A 332 15.54 -15.85 28.73
C LYS A 332 15.39 -17.31 28.24
N LYS A 333 14.29 -17.66 27.55
CA LYS A 333 14.04 -18.99 26.95
C LYS A 333 14.61 -19.10 25.53
N HIS A 334 14.61 -18.00 24.78
CA HIS A 334 15.05 -17.89 23.40
C HIS A 334 16.09 -16.79 23.26
N PRO A 335 17.34 -17.01 23.72
CA PRO A 335 18.42 -16.01 23.66
C PRO A 335 18.72 -15.55 22.22
N GLN A 336 18.37 -16.36 21.22
CA GLN A 336 18.53 -16.02 19.80
C GLN A 336 17.69 -14.81 19.35
N LEU A 337 16.63 -14.47 20.09
CA LEU A 337 15.77 -13.32 19.81
C LEU A 337 16.30 -12.02 20.46
N LEU A 338 17.37 -12.10 21.25
CA LEU A 338 17.93 -10.95 21.95
C LEU A 338 18.64 -10.02 20.95
N LYS A 339 18.21 -8.76 20.91
CA LYS A 339 18.86 -7.70 20.11
C LYS A 339 20.04 -7.12 20.89
N CYS A 340 21.23 -7.21 20.32
CA CYS A 340 22.44 -6.63 20.89
C CYS A 340 22.38 -5.10 20.85
N GLU A 341 22.58 -4.45 21.99
CA GLU A 341 22.47 -2.98 22.11
C GLU A 341 23.66 -2.24 21.45
N LYS A 342 24.78 -2.93 21.22
CA LYS A 342 25.96 -2.34 20.57
C LYS A 342 25.93 -2.38 19.04
N CYS A 343 25.39 -3.46 18.45
CA CYS A 343 25.42 -3.66 16.99
C CYS A 343 24.05 -3.78 16.34
N GLY A 344 22.97 -3.86 17.13
CA GLY A 344 21.59 -3.98 16.65
C GLY A 344 21.23 -5.34 16.06
N GLN A 345 22.15 -6.30 15.97
CA GLN A 345 21.89 -7.65 15.46
C GLN A 345 21.30 -8.55 16.54
N LEU A 346 20.51 -9.54 16.10
CA LEU A 346 19.89 -10.54 16.99
C LEU A 346 20.88 -11.67 17.30
N GLY A 347 20.67 -12.37 18.40
CA GLY A 347 21.30 -13.66 18.66
C GLY A 347 22.41 -13.69 19.72
N HIS A 348 22.78 -12.54 20.30
CA HIS A 348 23.87 -12.44 21.28
C HIS A 348 23.70 -11.24 22.22
N THR A 349 24.37 -11.27 23.38
CA THR A 349 24.41 -10.15 24.33
C THR A 349 25.47 -9.11 23.95
N SER A 350 25.39 -7.90 24.48
CA SER A 350 26.40 -6.84 24.31
C SER A 350 27.82 -7.24 24.78
N ALA A 351 27.93 -8.25 25.65
CA ALA A 351 29.20 -8.83 26.10
C ALA A 351 29.78 -9.80 25.05
N SER A 352 28.93 -10.52 24.32
CA SER A 352 29.31 -11.48 23.28
C SER A 352 29.26 -10.86 21.87
N CYS A 353 29.25 -9.53 21.75
CA CYS A 353 29.19 -8.82 20.48
C CYS A 353 30.55 -8.76 19.79
N PHE A 354 30.70 -9.48 18.69
CA PHE A 354 31.97 -9.55 17.95
C PHE A 354 32.35 -8.24 17.21
N ARG A 355 31.44 -7.27 17.11
CA ARG A 355 31.81 -5.92 16.66
C ARG A 355 32.48 -5.10 17.76
N ALA A 356 32.14 -5.36 19.03
CA ALA A 356 32.76 -4.71 20.18
C ALA A 356 34.00 -5.47 20.68
N ASN A 357 34.01 -6.78 20.50
CA ASN A 357 35.10 -7.70 20.84
C ASN A 357 35.52 -8.47 19.57
N PRO A 358 36.26 -7.82 18.65
CA PRO A 358 36.69 -8.45 17.40
C PRO A 358 37.67 -9.61 17.66
N CYS A 359 37.76 -10.51 16.69
CA CYS A 359 38.66 -11.66 16.74
C CYS A 359 40.10 -11.23 17.04
N SER A 360 40.69 -11.78 18.09
CA SER A 360 42.07 -11.51 18.51
C SER A 360 43.14 -11.94 17.51
N HIS A 361 42.81 -12.82 16.54
CA HIS A 361 43.75 -13.34 15.55
C HIS A 361 43.70 -12.58 14.21
N CYS A 362 42.57 -11.99 13.84
CA CYS A 362 42.42 -11.34 12.53
C CYS A 362 41.65 -10.02 12.55
N GLY A 363 41.17 -9.55 13.72
CA GLY A 363 40.39 -8.32 13.86
C GLY A 363 38.97 -8.36 13.27
N GLY A 364 38.53 -9.50 12.75
CA GLY A 364 37.22 -9.65 12.10
C GLY A 364 36.06 -9.81 13.09
N PRO A 365 34.80 -9.51 12.67
CA PRO A 365 33.63 -9.57 13.55
C PRO A 365 33.10 -11.01 13.72
N HIS A 366 33.92 -11.89 14.29
CA HIS A 366 33.58 -13.28 14.62
C HIS A 366 34.31 -13.74 15.89
N SER A 367 33.90 -14.89 16.44
CA SER A 367 34.59 -15.51 17.58
C SER A 367 35.99 -15.97 17.22
N SER A 368 37.01 -15.63 18.04
CA SER A 368 38.40 -16.07 17.85
C SER A 368 38.55 -17.59 17.71
N ALA A 369 37.68 -18.36 18.38
CA ALA A 369 37.68 -19.82 18.29
C ALA A 369 37.36 -20.36 16.89
N ASN A 370 36.61 -19.59 16.08
CA ASN A 370 36.21 -19.95 14.71
C ASN A 370 37.00 -19.15 13.66
N CYS A 371 38.15 -18.58 14.02
CA CYS A 371 38.95 -17.81 13.08
C CYS A 371 39.66 -18.72 12.07
N HIS A 372 39.32 -18.58 10.79
CA HIS A 372 39.97 -19.32 9.70
C HIS A 372 41.51 -19.14 9.67
N LYS A 373 42.03 -18.00 10.14
CA LYS A 373 43.49 -17.75 10.22
C LYS A 373 44.16 -18.62 11.29
N MET A 374 43.48 -18.87 12.41
CA MET A 374 43.94 -19.77 13.48
C MET A 374 43.80 -21.24 13.06
N LEU A 375 42.69 -21.60 12.39
CA LEU A 375 42.44 -22.97 11.94
C LEU A 375 43.44 -23.42 10.87
N ARG A 376 43.87 -22.53 9.96
CA ARG A 376 44.94 -22.82 8.97
C ARG A 376 46.33 -23.03 9.61
N GLN A 377 46.62 -22.33 10.71
CA GLN A 377 47.89 -22.52 11.43
C GLN A 377 47.92 -23.88 12.13
N ARG A 378 46.81 -24.34 12.70
CA ARG A 378 46.72 -25.69 13.31
C ARG A 378 46.91 -26.83 12.31
N THR A 379 46.46 -26.67 11.06
CA THR A 379 46.64 -27.68 10.01
C THR A 379 48.06 -27.76 9.45
N LEU A 380 48.90 -26.73 9.63
CA LEU A 380 50.28 -26.72 9.15
C LEU A 380 51.30 -27.36 10.13
N PHE A 381 50.91 -27.65 11.37
CA PHE A 381 51.78 -28.27 12.40
C PHE A 381 51.40 -29.70 12.76
N HIS A 382 50.47 -30.32 12.01
CA HIS A 382 50.05 -31.71 12.19
C HIS A 382 50.26 -32.53 10.91
N GLU A 383 51.50 -32.57 10.41
CA GLU A 383 51.98 -33.65 9.54
C GLU A 383 53.18 -34.34 10.19
N THR A 384 52.90 -35.45 10.88
CA THR A 384 53.55 -36.78 10.81
C THR A 384 53.29 -37.55 12.12
N PRO A 385 52.75 -38.78 12.08
CA PRO A 385 52.88 -39.71 13.20
C PRO A 385 54.26 -40.41 13.12
N PRO A 386 54.97 -40.60 14.23
CA PRO A 386 56.16 -41.44 14.22
C PRO A 386 55.77 -42.92 14.11
N SER A 387 56.71 -43.68 13.55
CA SER A 387 56.69 -45.14 13.31
C SER A 387 56.42 -45.96 14.57
#